data_AF-A0A7S2KX27-F1
#
_entry.id   AF-A0A7S2KX27-F1
#
_cell.length_a   1.000
_cell.length_b   1.000
_cell.length_c   1.000
_cell.angle_alpha   90.00
_cell.angle_beta   90.00
_cell.angle_gamma   90.00
#
_symmetry.space_group_name_H-M   'P 1'
#
loop_
_entity.id
_entity.type
_entity.pdbx_description
1 polymer ?
#
loop_
_entity_poly.entity_id
_entity_poly.type
_entity_poly.pdbx_seq_one_letter_code
_entity_poly.pdbx_strand_id
1 'polypeptide(L)'
;AAVLAEVASLKKLAVDYLHPEVGVTSVDGAAFGRNYFNRASAPDVEDIELANERAAVLAEVASLKKLAVDYLHPEVGVTSVDGAAFGRNYFNRASAPDTEDDEFADERAEVLAEAAALKQLAVDYLHPEVGVTSVDGACFGRNYFSRASAPDVEDVELANERAAVLAEVASLKKLAVD
;
A
#
# COMPACT_ATOMS: atom_id res chain seq x y z
N ALA A 1 -77.44 36.78 54.66
CA ALA A 1 -76.10 36.96 54.03
C ALA A 1 -75.60 35.67 53.39
N ALA A 2 -75.55 34.54 54.11
CA ALA A 2 -75.02 33.27 53.60
C ALA A 2 -75.74 32.73 52.34
N VAL A 3 -77.07 32.72 52.32
CA VAL A 3 -77.86 32.22 51.16
C VAL A 3 -77.57 33.02 49.88
N LEU A 4 -77.41 34.34 49.98
CA LEU A 4 -77.09 35.18 48.82
C LEU A 4 -75.66 34.94 48.31
N ALA A 5 -74.72 34.65 49.21
CA ALA A 5 -73.35 34.29 48.85
C ALA A 5 -73.30 32.92 48.13
N GLU A 6 -74.11 31.96 48.58
CA GLU A 6 -74.23 30.65 47.97
C GLU A 6 -74.88 30.70 46.57
N VAL A 7 -75.93 31.51 46.40
CA VAL A 7 -76.54 31.73 45.08
C VAL A 7 -75.52 32.35 44.11
N ALA A 8 -74.68 33.29 44.59
CA ALA A 8 -73.64 33.89 43.78
C ALA A 8 -72.54 32.89 43.39
N SER A 9 -72.12 32.01 44.30
CA SER A 9 -71.11 30.99 44.02
C SER A 9 -71.62 29.95 43.02
N LEU A 10 -72.87 29.48 43.16
CA LEU A 10 -73.49 28.53 42.24
C LEU A 10 -73.69 29.13 40.84
N LYS A 11 -74.10 30.41 40.77
CA LYS A 11 -74.26 31.10 39.48
C LYS A 11 -72.91 31.25 38.76
N LYS A 12 -71.85 31.59 39.49
CA LYS A 12 -70.49 31.64 38.93
C LYS A 12 -70.07 30.28 38.40
N LEU A 13 -70.27 29.22 39.19
CA LEU A 13 -69.92 27.84 38.79
C LEU A 13 -70.66 27.40 37.52
N ALA A 14 -71.95 27.73 37.40
CA ALA A 14 -72.74 27.41 36.21
C ALA A 14 -72.23 28.12 34.95
N VAL A 15 -71.84 29.39 35.07
CA VAL A 15 -71.26 30.17 33.96
C VAL A 15 -69.89 29.60 33.57
N ASP A 16 -69.02 29.33 34.54
CA ASP A 16 -67.69 28.77 34.29
C ASP A 16 -67.76 27.38 33.61
N TYR A 17 -68.80 26.59 33.91
CA TYR A 17 -69.04 25.30 33.27
C TYR A 17 -69.55 25.42 31.82
N LEU A 18 -70.47 26.37 31.57
CA LEU A 18 -71.08 26.57 30.25
C LEU A 18 -70.16 27.32 29.27
N HIS A 19 -69.18 28.08 29.78
CA HIS A 19 -68.28 28.92 28.99
C HIS A 19 -66.80 28.66 29.28
N PRO A 20 -66.28 27.45 28.95
CA PRO A 20 -64.87 27.12 29.18
C PRO A 20 -63.89 28.03 28.42
N GLU A 21 -64.35 28.71 27.36
CA GLU A 21 -63.59 29.69 26.57
C GLU A 21 -63.24 30.98 27.33
N VAL A 22 -63.96 31.32 28.42
CA VAL A 22 -63.75 32.57 29.17
C VAL A 22 -62.47 32.53 30.01
N GLY A 23 -61.88 31.34 30.21
CA GLY A 23 -60.63 31.16 30.96
C GLY A 23 -60.79 31.39 32.46
N VAL A 24 -60.06 30.61 33.27
CA VAL A 24 -60.16 30.72 34.73
C VAL A 24 -59.31 31.89 35.21
N THR A 25 -59.96 32.96 35.69
CA THR A 25 -59.29 34.21 36.14
C THR A 25 -58.79 34.17 37.58
N SER A 26 -59.25 33.20 38.38
CA SER A 26 -58.78 32.95 39.75
C SER A 26 -59.01 31.50 40.11
N VAL A 27 -57.96 30.82 40.59
CA VAL A 27 -58.03 29.45 41.10
C VAL A 27 -57.74 29.49 42.59
N ASP A 28 -58.53 28.77 43.40
CA ASP A 28 -58.22 28.55 44.81
C ASP A 28 -56.87 27.83 44.91
N GLY A 29 -55.98 28.28 45.81
CA GLY A 29 -54.69 27.63 46.04
C GLY A 29 -54.82 26.16 46.48
N ALA A 30 -56.00 25.73 46.94
CA ALA A 30 -56.32 24.34 47.23
C ALA A 30 -56.69 23.49 45.99
N ALA A 31 -56.92 24.11 44.82
CA ALA A 31 -57.19 23.41 43.56
C ALA A 31 -55.89 22.86 42.93
N PHE A 32 -55.17 22.05 43.69
CA PHE A 32 -54.15 21.15 43.17
C PHE A 32 -54.86 20.01 42.43
N GLY A 33 -54.98 20.06 41.09
CA GLY A 33 -55.74 18.98 40.44
C GLY A 33 -55.82 18.90 38.93
N ARG A 34 -55.15 19.74 38.15
CA ARG A 34 -55.02 19.50 36.70
C ARG A 34 -53.56 19.36 36.33
N ASN A 35 -52.95 18.29 36.81
CA ASN A 35 -51.66 17.85 36.29
C ASN A 35 -51.91 17.27 34.89
N TYR A 36 -51.67 18.08 33.86
CA TYR A 36 -51.87 17.69 32.46
C TYR A 36 -50.92 16.58 31.99
N PHE A 37 -49.84 16.33 32.74
CA PHE A 37 -48.77 15.39 32.40
C PHE A 37 -49.09 13.95 32.81
N ASN A 38 -49.92 13.74 33.85
CA ASN A 38 -50.23 12.41 34.39
C ASN A 38 -51.68 11.95 34.13
N ARG A 39 -52.39 12.52 33.15
CA ARG A 39 -53.76 12.06 32.81
C ARG A 39 -53.69 10.73 32.05
N ALA A 40 -54.69 9.87 32.21
CA ALA A 40 -54.79 8.59 31.47
C ALA A 40 -54.85 8.74 29.93
N SER A 41 -55.15 9.95 29.43
CA SER A 41 -55.16 10.30 28.01
C SER A 41 -53.93 11.13 27.59
N ALA A 42 -52.88 11.16 28.42
CA ALA A 42 -51.62 11.78 28.05
C ALA A 42 -50.90 10.79 27.12
N PRO A 43 -50.25 11.27 26.05
CA PRO A 43 -49.35 10.43 25.28
C PRO A 43 -48.28 9.85 26.22
N ASP A 44 -47.93 8.58 26.04
CA ASP A 44 -46.78 8.00 26.72
C ASP A 44 -45.55 8.82 26.36
N VAL A 45 -44.90 9.40 27.37
CA VAL A 45 -43.66 10.14 27.21
C VAL A 45 -42.54 9.13 27.48
N GLU A 46 -41.74 8.87 26.45
CA GLU A 46 -40.51 8.08 26.60
C GLU A 46 -39.65 8.75 27.69
N ASP A 47 -39.31 7.99 28.72
CA ASP A 47 -38.40 8.50 29.74
C ASP A 47 -36.99 8.65 29.15
N ILE A 48 -36.16 9.44 29.82
CA ILE A 48 -34.82 9.76 29.36
C ILE A 48 -33.93 8.51 29.33
N GLU A 49 -34.16 7.54 30.22
CA GLU A 49 -33.38 6.30 30.29
C GLU A 49 -33.65 5.42 29.07
N LEU A 50 -34.93 5.22 28.72
CA LEU A 50 -35.37 4.49 27.54
C LEU A 50 -34.89 5.15 26.24
N ALA A 51 -34.95 6.48 26.16
CA ALA A 51 -34.41 7.22 25.02
C ALA A 51 -32.88 7.01 24.87
N ASN A 52 -32.15 7.01 25.98
CA ASN A 52 -30.70 6.78 26.00
C ASN A 52 -30.34 5.34 25.63
N GLU A 53 -31.05 4.34 26.18
CA GLU A 53 -30.86 2.94 25.83
C GLU A 53 -31.12 2.69 24.35
N ARG A 54 -32.21 3.25 23.82
CA ARG A 54 -32.52 3.17 22.39
C ARG A 54 -31.42 3.79 21.54
N ALA A 55 -30.88 4.95 21.94
CA ALA A 55 -29.78 5.59 21.22
C ALA A 55 -28.52 4.72 21.24
N ALA A 56 -28.19 4.11 22.37
CA ALA A 56 -27.04 3.21 22.51
C ALA A 56 -27.19 1.96 21.62
N VAL A 57 -28.35 1.30 21.66
CA VAL A 57 -28.64 0.13 20.82
C VAL A 57 -28.57 0.48 19.34
N LEU A 58 -29.10 1.62 18.91
CA LEU A 58 -29.02 2.04 17.51
C LEU A 58 -27.58 2.31 17.06
N ALA A 59 -26.75 2.89 17.94
CA ALA A 59 -25.33 3.08 17.66
C ALA A 59 -24.60 1.75 17.51
N GLU A 60 -24.90 0.76 18.36
CA GLU A 60 -24.34 -0.59 18.28
C GLU A 60 -24.80 -1.33 17.03
N VAL A 61 -26.08 -1.27 16.68
CA VAL A 61 -26.60 -1.89 15.44
C VAL A 61 -25.92 -1.28 14.21
N ALA A 62 -25.68 0.03 14.19
CA ALA A 62 -24.97 0.68 13.10
C ALA A 62 -23.51 0.22 13.00
N SER A 63 -22.81 0.05 14.12
CA SER A 63 -21.42 -0.43 14.12
C SER A 63 -21.32 -1.89 13.67
N LEU A 64 -22.22 -2.76 14.14
CA LEU A 64 -22.27 -4.16 13.74
C LEU A 64 -22.62 -4.33 12.26
N LYS A 65 -23.57 -3.52 11.75
CA LYS A 65 -23.92 -3.53 10.33
C LYS A 65 -22.73 -3.12 9.46
N LYS A 66 -21.97 -2.10 9.88
CA LYS A 66 -20.74 -1.71 9.19
C LYS A 66 -19.72 -2.86 9.17
N LEU A 67 -19.47 -3.48 10.32
CA LEU A 67 -18.53 -4.61 10.42
C LEU A 67 -18.93 -5.78 9.52
N ALA A 68 -20.23 -6.10 9.45
CA ALA A 68 -20.73 -7.15 8.57
C ALA A 68 -20.49 -6.81 7.09
N VAL A 69 -20.74 -5.56 6.68
CA VAL A 69 -20.47 -5.10 5.30
C VAL A 69 -18.97 -5.15 5.01
N ASP A 70 -18.12 -4.63 5.90
CA ASP A 70 -16.67 -4.63 5.74
C ASP A 70 -16.11 -6.06 5.64
N TYR A 71 -16.74 -7.03 6.31
CA TYR A 71 -16.36 -8.44 6.22
C TYR A 71 -16.84 -9.12 4.92
N LEU A 72 -18.08 -8.84 4.49
CA LEU A 72 -18.70 -9.44 3.31
C LEU A 72 -18.18 -8.83 1.99
N HIS A 73 -17.70 -7.59 2.03
CA HIS A 73 -17.27 -6.81 0.88
C HIS A 73 -15.83 -6.30 1.04
N PRO A 74 -14.82 -7.20 1.07
CA PRO A 74 -13.41 -6.80 1.18
C PRO A 74 -12.91 -5.93 0.01
N GLU A 75 -13.62 -5.92 -1.11
CA GLU A 75 -13.38 -5.04 -2.26
C GLU A 75 -13.68 -3.55 -1.96
N VAL A 76 -14.54 -3.28 -0.97
CA VAL A 76 -14.81 -1.92 -0.51
C VAL A 76 -13.64 -1.50 0.38
N GLY A 77 -12.72 -0.74 -0.20
CA GLY A 77 -11.52 -0.30 0.48
C GLY A 77 -11.81 0.43 1.80
N VAL A 78 -10.90 0.28 2.77
CA VAL A 78 -11.07 0.86 4.10
C VAL A 78 -10.88 2.37 4.05
N THR A 79 -11.96 3.14 4.24
CA THR A 79 -11.96 4.61 4.12
C THR A 79 -11.51 5.34 5.40
N SER A 80 -11.57 4.67 6.55
CA SER A 80 -11.11 5.20 7.83
C SER A 80 -10.73 4.06 8.77
N VAL A 81 -9.51 4.11 9.31
CA VAL A 81 -9.00 3.18 10.32
C VAL A 81 -8.70 3.99 11.58
N ASP A 82 -9.10 3.47 12.74
CA ASP A 82 -8.65 4.03 14.02
C ASP A 82 -7.12 4.02 14.06
N GLY A 83 -6.48 5.11 14.47
CA GLY A 83 -5.03 5.19 14.56
C GLY A 83 -4.42 4.12 15.46
N ALA A 84 -5.20 3.49 16.35
CA ALA A 84 -4.79 2.35 17.17
C ALA A 84 -4.96 0.97 16.50
N ALA A 85 -5.62 0.88 15.34
CA ALA A 85 -5.74 -0.35 14.57
C ALA A 85 -4.46 -0.66 13.77
N PHE A 86 -3.35 -0.72 14.50
CA PHE A 86 -2.15 -1.41 14.06
C PHE A 86 -2.42 -2.91 14.15
N GLY A 87 -2.27 -3.66 13.06
CA GLY A 87 -2.17 -5.13 13.21
C GLY A 87 -2.80 -6.00 12.12
N ARG A 88 -3.52 -5.46 11.13
CA ARG A 88 -3.85 -6.27 9.94
C ARG A 88 -2.79 -6.05 8.87
N ASN A 89 -1.56 -6.44 9.18
CA ASN A 89 -0.52 -6.57 8.18
C ASN A 89 -0.88 -7.78 7.31
N TYR A 90 -1.54 -7.53 6.17
CA TYR A 90 -1.96 -8.55 5.23
C TYR A 90 -0.79 -9.31 4.59
N PHE A 91 0.41 -8.74 4.66
CA PHE A 91 1.64 -9.29 4.08
C PHE A 91 2.33 -10.30 5.02
N ASN A 92 2.20 -10.15 6.34
CA ASN A 92 2.86 -11.01 7.32
C ASN A 92 1.93 -12.03 8.01
N ARG A 93 0.75 -12.32 7.45
CA ARG A 93 -0.16 -13.34 8.01
C ARG A 93 0.36 -14.75 7.70
N ALA A 94 0.08 -15.72 8.56
CA ALA A 94 0.50 -17.13 8.34
C ALA A 94 -0.06 -17.78 7.04
N SER A 95 -1.08 -17.17 6.43
CA SER A 95 -1.65 -17.58 5.13
C SER A 95 -1.26 -16.65 3.98
N ALA A 96 -0.33 -15.72 4.18
CA ALA A 96 0.23 -14.94 3.10
C ALA A 96 1.16 -15.86 2.30
N PRO A 97 1.23 -15.69 0.97
CA PRO A 97 2.34 -16.26 0.21
C PRO A 97 3.65 -15.77 0.81
N ASP A 98 4.65 -16.65 0.88
CA ASP A 98 6.01 -16.26 1.27
C ASP A 98 6.48 -15.17 0.29
N THR A 99 6.77 -13.98 0.83
CA THR A 99 7.42 -12.90 0.09
C THR A 99 8.92 -13.07 0.25
N GLU A 100 9.66 -13.01 -0.87
CA GLU A 100 11.12 -12.93 -0.84
C GLU A 100 11.51 -11.73 0.04
N ASP A 101 12.37 -11.95 1.05
CA ASP A 101 12.93 -10.87 1.85
C ASP A 101 13.72 -9.96 0.91
N ASP A 102 13.66 -8.64 1.12
CA ASP A 102 14.39 -7.67 0.28
C ASP A 102 15.90 -7.99 0.28
N GLU A 103 16.41 -8.58 1.37
CA GLU A 103 17.80 -9.05 1.49
C GLU A 103 18.15 -10.15 0.45
N PHE A 104 17.20 -11.01 0.07
CA PHE A 104 17.45 -12.09 -0.90
C PHE A 104 17.26 -11.64 -2.36
N ALA A 105 16.55 -10.54 -2.60
CA ALA A 105 16.30 -10.05 -3.96
C ALA A 105 17.61 -9.62 -4.66
N ASP A 106 18.48 -8.92 -3.93
CA ASP A 106 19.78 -8.48 -4.43
C ASP A 106 20.72 -9.68 -4.65
N GLU A 107 20.80 -10.61 -3.70
CA GLU A 107 21.60 -11.84 -3.85
C GLU A 107 21.13 -12.67 -5.05
N ARG A 108 19.81 -12.80 -5.24
CA ARG A 108 19.24 -13.51 -6.39
C ARG A 108 19.58 -12.83 -7.70
N ALA A 109 19.56 -11.49 -7.75
CA ALA A 109 19.94 -10.73 -8.94
C ALA A 109 21.42 -10.94 -9.28
N GLU A 110 22.31 -10.94 -8.29
CA GLU A 110 23.73 -11.21 -8.46
C GLU A 110 23.99 -12.62 -8.98
N VAL A 111 23.40 -13.64 -8.35
CA VAL A 111 23.56 -15.05 -8.75
C VAL A 111 23.05 -15.28 -10.18
N LEU A 112 21.93 -14.66 -10.57
CA LEU A 112 21.40 -14.78 -11.94
C LEU A 112 22.30 -14.08 -12.96
N ALA A 113 22.89 -12.93 -12.62
CA ALA A 113 23.84 -12.24 -13.47
C ALA A 113 25.12 -13.07 -13.67
N GLU A 114 25.65 -13.67 -12.60
CA GLU A 114 26.82 -14.55 -12.66
C GLU A 114 26.54 -15.81 -13.49
N ALA A 115 25.39 -16.46 -13.27
CA ALA A 115 24.99 -17.63 -14.05
C ALA A 115 24.85 -17.33 -15.55
N ALA A 116 24.33 -16.15 -15.90
CA ALA A 116 24.24 -15.71 -17.30
C ALA A 116 25.64 -15.49 -17.91
N ALA A 117 26.56 -14.86 -17.17
CA ALA A 117 27.93 -14.66 -17.61
C ALA A 117 28.68 -15.98 -17.81
N LEU A 118 28.56 -16.93 -16.88
CA LEU A 118 29.16 -18.27 -16.99
C LEU A 118 28.58 -19.05 -18.17
N LYS A 119 27.28 -18.95 -18.41
CA LYS A 119 26.63 -19.58 -19.57
C LYS A 119 27.16 -19.00 -20.88
N GLN A 120 27.32 -17.68 -20.96
CA GLN A 120 27.89 -17.05 -22.14
C GLN A 120 29.33 -17.50 -22.36
N LEU A 121 30.14 -17.51 -21.30
CA LEU A 121 31.52 -17.99 -21.38
C LEU A 121 31.59 -19.45 -21.87
N ALA A 122 30.71 -20.32 -21.37
CA ALA A 122 30.65 -21.71 -21.82
C ALA A 122 30.29 -21.83 -23.31
N VAL A 123 29.36 -21.00 -23.81
CA VAL A 123 29.02 -20.94 -25.24
C VAL A 123 30.23 -20.46 -26.05
N ASP A 124 30.89 -19.39 -25.63
CA ASP A 124 32.06 -18.83 -26.32
C ASP A 124 33.22 -19.85 -26.40
N TYR A 125 33.41 -20.65 -25.35
CA TYR A 125 34.42 -21.72 -25.34
C TYR A 125 34.04 -22.91 -26.22
N LEU A 126 32.77 -23.29 -26.27
CA LEU A 126 32.31 -24.46 -27.03
C LEU A 126 32.16 -24.14 -28.53
N HIS A 127 31.94 -22.87 -28.87
CA HIS A 127 31.67 -22.39 -30.21
C HIS A 127 32.68 -21.32 -30.67
N PRO A 128 33.99 -21.67 -30.81
CA PRO A 128 35.00 -20.72 -31.27
C PRO A 128 34.77 -20.19 -32.70
N GLU A 129 33.90 -20.83 -33.48
CA GLU A 129 33.43 -20.37 -34.78
C GLU A 129 32.53 -19.12 -34.68
N VAL A 130 31.91 -18.89 -33.52
CA VAL A 130 31.14 -17.67 -33.25
C VAL A 130 32.14 -16.57 -32.93
N GLY A 131 32.36 -15.69 -33.91
CA GLY A 131 33.30 -14.58 -33.78
C GLY A 131 32.98 -13.68 -32.58
N VAL A 132 34.01 -13.12 -31.95
CA VAL A 132 33.87 -12.25 -30.78
C VAL A 132 33.15 -10.95 -31.17
N THR A 133 31.91 -10.77 -30.70
CA THR A 133 31.06 -9.61 -31.06
C THR A 133 31.30 -8.38 -30.19
N SER A 134 31.86 -8.56 -29.01
CA SER A 134 32.22 -7.47 -28.09
C SER A 134 33.42 -7.86 -27.25
N VAL A 135 34.42 -6.99 -27.19
CA VAL A 135 35.58 -7.11 -26.32
C VAL A 135 35.56 -5.91 -25.38
N ASP A 136 35.73 -6.14 -24.08
CA ASP A 136 35.95 -5.06 -23.12
C ASP A 136 37.16 -4.23 -23.57
N GLY A 137 37.01 -2.90 -23.60
CA GLY A 137 38.09 -2.00 -23.96
C GLY A 137 39.33 -2.19 -23.08
N ALA A 138 39.22 -2.70 -21.85
CA ALA A 138 40.39 -3.01 -21.03
C ALA A 138 41.11 -4.32 -21.43
N CYS A 139 40.53 -5.15 -22.29
CA CYS A 139 41.18 -6.34 -22.87
C CYS A 139 42.20 -5.96 -23.96
N PHE A 140 43.07 -4.99 -23.67
CA PHE A 140 44.29 -4.79 -24.44
C PHE A 140 45.32 -5.84 -24.03
N GLY A 141 45.91 -6.55 -25.00
CA GLY A 141 47.28 -7.05 -24.82
C GLY A 141 47.52 -8.56 -24.71
N ARG A 142 46.62 -9.44 -25.14
CA ARG A 142 47.06 -10.82 -25.48
C ARG A 142 47.52 -10.88 -26.93
N ASN A 143 48.68 -10.29 -27.21
CA ASN A 143 49.33 -10.46 -28.49
C ASN A 143 49.92 -11.87 -28.57
N TYR A 144 49.24 -12.76 -29.29
CA TYR A 144 49.67 -14.15 -29.48
C TYR A 144 51.00 -14.29 -30.22
N PHE A 145 51.45 -13.24 -30.91
CA PHE A 145 52.67 -13.23 -31.72
C PHE A 145 53.92 -12.79 -30.94
N SER A 146 53.78 -12.25 -29.74
CA SER A 146 54.91 -11.74 -28.93
C SER A 146 54.95 -12.31 -27.50
N ARG A 147 54.27 -13.44 -27.24
CA ARG A 147 54.41 -14.18 -25.96
C ARG A 147 55.76 -14.89 -25.90
N ALA A 148 56.31 -15.08 -24.69
CA ALA A 148 57.58 -15.78 -24.47
C ALA A 148 57.62 -17.24 -24.97
N SER A 149 56.45 -17.85 -25.22
CA SER A 149 56.30 -19.19 -25.81
C SER A 149 55.89 -19.17 -27.28
N ALA A 150 55.88 -18.00 -27.93
CA ALA A 150 55.70 -17.92 -29.38
C ALA A 150 57.00 -18.37 -30.06
N PRO A 151 56.91 -18.96 -31.26
CA PRO A 151 58.08 -19.16 -32.11
C PRO A 151 58.76 -17.80 -32.34
N ASP A 152 60.09 -17.77 -32.29
CA ASP A 152 60.84 -16.58 -32.68
C ASP A 152 60.54 -16.26 -34.15
N VAL A 153 59.92 -15.11 -34.37
CA VAL A 153 59.69 -14.56 -35.71
C VAL A 153 60.81 -13.58 -36.02
N GLU A 154 61.49 -13.79 -37.15
CA GLU A 154 62.52 -12.86 -37.63
C GLU A 154 61.86 -11.51 -37.90
N ASP A 155 62.43 -10.44 -37.34
CA ASP A 155 61.98 -9.07 -37.62
C ASP A 155 62.11 -8.78 -39.13
N VAL A 156 61.15 -8.05 -39.69
CA VAL A 156 61.15 -7.64 -41.09
C VAL A 156 62.41 -6.83 -41.42
N GLU A 157 62.89 -6.01 -40.47
CA GLU A 157 64.14 -5.27 -40.64
C GLU A 157 65.34 -6.22 -40.75
N LEU A 158 65.44 -7.21 -39.86
CA LEU A 158 66.50 -8.21 -39.88
C LEU A 158 66.46 -9.09 -41.13
N ALA A 159 65.26 -9.48 -41.59
CA ALA A 159 65.07 -10.23 -42.83
C ALA A 159 65.53 -9.42 -44.06
N ASN A 160 65.25 -8.11 -44.08
CA ASN A 160 65.68 -7.21 -45.14
C ASN A 160 67.21 -7.01 -45.15
N GLU A 161 67.81 -6.81 -43.98
CA GLU A 161 69.27 -6.72 -43.84
C GLU A 161 69.95 -8.00 -44.32
N ARG A 162 69.45 -9.17 -43.91
CA ARG A 162 69.95 -10.46 -44.37
C ARG A 162 69.84 -10.62 -45.88
N ALA A 163 68.72 -10.21 -46.48
CA ALA A 163 68.53 -10.25 -47.92
C ALA A 163 69.53 -9.34 -48.67
N ALA A 164 69.77 -8.13 -48.16
CA ALA A 164 70.75 -7.20 -48.71
C ALA A 164 72.18 -7.78 -48.66
N VAL A 165 72.57 -8.32 -47.50
CA VAL A 165 73.89 -8.97 -47.33
C VAL A 165 74.06 -10.16 -48.28
N LEU A 166 73.03 -11.00 -48.44
CA LEU A 166 73.10 -12.13 -49.38
C LEU A 166 73.22 -11.67 -50.84
N ALA A 167 72.54 -10.59 -51.22
CA ALA A 167 72.65 -10.01 -52.54
C ALA A 167 74.06 -9.44 -52.80
N GLU A 168 74.66 -8.78 -51.81
CA GLU A 168 76.03 -8.27 -51.86
C GLU A 168 77.06 -9.42 -51.93
N VAL A 169 76.90 -10.46 -51.12
CA VAL A 169 77.77 -11.64 -51.20
C VAL A 169 77.68 -12.31 -52.57
N ALA A 170 76.48 -12.36 -53.17
CA ALA A 170 76.31 -12.92 -54.51
C ALA A 170 76.97 -12.05 -55.59
N SER A 171 76.93 -10.73 -55.47
CA SER A 171 77.61 -9.83 -56.42
C SER A 171 79.14 -9.93 -56.28
N LEU A 172 79.66 -9.94 -55.05
CA LEU A 172 81.09 -10.12 -54.77
C LEU A 172 81.62 -11.46 -55.26
N LYS A 173 80.85 -12.54 -55.08
CA LYS A 173 81.22 -13.87 -55.62
C LYS A 173 81.30 -13.90 -57.13
N LYS A 174 80.43 -13.18 -57.84
CA LYS A 174 80.52 -13.05 -59.31
C LYS A 174 81.80 -12.30 -59.70
N LEU A 175 82.06 -11.16 -59.03
CA LEU A 175 83.25 -10.36 -59.28
C LEU A 175 84.57 -11.10 -58.99
N ALA A 176 84.56 -12.06 -58.06
CA ALA A 176 85.75 -12.84 -57.69
C ALA A 176 86.03 -14.04 -58.62
N VAL A 177 85.09 -14.36 -59.52
CA VAL A 177 85.19 -15.48 -60.47
C VAL A 177 85.40 -15.00 -61.91
N ASP A 178 85.21 -13.70 -62.18
CA ASP A 178 85.64 -12.99 -63.40
C ASP A 178 87.11 -12.53 -63.30
#